data_AF-A0A9D7SPT7-F1
#
_entry.id   AF-A0A9D7SPT7-F1
#
_cell.length_a   1.000
_cell.length_b   1.000
_cell.length_c   1.000
_cell.angle_alpha   90.00
_cell.angle_beta   90.00
_cell.angle_gamma   90.00
#
_symmetry.space_group_name_H-M   'P 1'
#
loop_
_entity.id
_entity.type
_entity.pdbx_description
1 polymer ?
#
loop_
_entity_poly.entity_id
_entity_poly.type
_entity_poly.pdbx_seq_one_letter_code
_entity_poly.pdbx_strand_id
1 'polypeptide(L)'
;MVGSKEGGLYVTMDRGLTWTKEADMPNVQITEIKIRESDKKVFIFTFGRGTWTADFETSTSISPSQSFSDGTIYPNPFQDQLTIEFDHEVNGVVEICDMQGKLCLKNLFQANK
;
A
#
# COMPACT_ATOMS: atom_id res chain seq x y z
N MET A 1 -2.32 4.28 11.46
CA MET A 1 -1.50 4.47 12.69
C MET A 1 -2.42 4.94 13.80
N VAL A 2 -2.07 4.72 15.07
CA VAL A 2 -2.87 5.14 16.23
C VAL A 2 -2.03 6.00 17.17
N GLY A 3 -2.66 6.96 17.83
CA GLY A 3 -2.00 7.91 18.71
C GLY A 3 -2.94 8.42 19.79
N SER A 4 -2.37 8.91 20.89
CA SER A 4 -3.15 9.48 22.00
C SER A 4 -2.85 10.97 22.14
N LYS A 5 -3.89 11.80 22.20
CA LYS A 5 -3.77 13.24 22.51
C LYS A 5 -4.84 13.62 23.53
N GLU A 6 -4.46 14.32 24.60
CA GLU A 6 -5.38 14.89 25.59
C GLU A 6 -6.42 13.89 26.17
N GLY A 7 -6.01 12.63 26.29
CA GLY A 7 -6.88 11.56 26.79
C GLY A 7 -7.88 11.03 25.76
N GLY A 8 -7.67 11.18 24.46
CA GLY A 8 -8.45 10.49 23.44
C GLY A 8 -7.59 9.55 22.59
N LEU A 9 -8.21 8.49 22.06
CA LEU A 9 -7.62 7.71 20.97
C LEU A 9 -7.90 8.41 19.65
N TYR A 10 -6.86 8.55 18.83
CA TYR A 10 -6.95 9.08 17.48
C TYR A 10 -6.35 8.09 16.49
N VAL A 11 -7.01 7.95 15.35
CA VAL A 11 -6.63 7.03 14.28
C VAL A 11 -6.41 7.83 13.01
N THR A 12 -5.38 7.45 12.26
CA THR A 12 -5.09 7.98 10.92
C THR A 12 -5.02 6.85 9.90
N MET A 13 -5.67 7.06 8.77
CA MET A 13 -5.66 6.18 7.60
C MET A 13 -4.80 6.73 6.45
N ASP A 14 -4.31 7.96 6.56
CA ASP A 14 -3.57 8.69 5.53
C ASP A 14 -2.12 9.01 5.95
N ARG A 15 -1.52 8.09 6.71
CA ARG A 15 -0.13 8.19 7.19
C ARG A 15 0.15 9.43 8.06
N GLY A 16 -0.85 9.90 8.81
CA GLY A 16 -0.70 10.97 9.79
C GLY A 16 -1.03 12.37 9.27
N LEU A 17 -1.58 12.49 8.05
CA LEU A 17 -2.01 13.78 7.50
C LEU A 17 -3.31 14.26 8.18
N THR A 18 -4.24 13.34 8.44
CA THR A 18 -5.47 13.60 9.21
C THR A 18 -5.63 12.58 10.33
N TRP A 19 -6.18 13.06 11.45
CA TRP A 19 -6.41 12.27 12.65
C TRP A 19 -7.88 12.40 13.06
N THR A 20 -8.56 11.27 13.15
CA THR A 20 -9.95 11.18 13.57
C THR A 20 -9.99 10.62 14.98
N LYS A 21 -10.75 11.26 15.87
CA LYS A 21 -10.96 10.75 17.24
C LYS A 21 -11.85 9.51 17.19
N GLU A 22 -11.46 8.46 17.91
CA GLU A 22 -12.29 7.29 18.08
C GLU A 22 -13.50 7.63 18.97
N ALA A 23 -14.70 7.37 18.46
CA ALA A 23 -15.95 7.81 19.09
C ALA A 23 -16.39 6.86 20.21
N ASP A 24 -16.10 5.58 20.07
CA ASP A 24 -16.54 4.54 21.00
C ASP A 24 -15.67 4.44 22.26
N MET A 25 -14.54 5.16 22.28
CA MET A 25 -13.62 5.18 23.41
C MET A 25 -13.81 6.45 24.26
N PRO A 26 -14.00 6.35 25.59
CA PRO A 26 -14.12 7.50 26.46
C PRO A 26 -12.84 8.33 26.45
N ASN A 27 -12.96 9.63 26.77
CA ASN A 27 -11.81 10.51 26.89
C ASN A 27 -10.99 10.19 28.17
N VAL A 28 -10.18 9.14 28.10
CA VAL A 28 -9.25 8.69 29.14
C VAL A 28 -7.81 8.70 28.65
N GLN A 29 -6.89 9.00 29.56
CA GLN A 29 -5.46 8.87 29.31
C GLN A 29 -5.10 7.43 28.90
N ILE A 30 -4.45 7.33 27.75
CA ILE A 30 -3.87 6.09 27.24
C ILE A 30 -2.44 6.01 27.76
N THR A 31 -2.12 4.92 28.45
CA THR A 31 -0.78 4.69 29.01
C THR A 31 0.10 3.94 28.02
N GLU A 32 -0.48 3.00 27.27
CA GLU A 32 0.28 2.17 26.35
C GLU A 32 -0.62 1.65 25.22
N ILE A 33 -0.03 1.46 24.04
CA ILE A 33 -0.64 0.79 22.89
C ILE A 33 0.31 -0.32 22.43
N LYS A 34 -0.16 -1.57 22.34
CA LYS A 34 0.61 -2.71 21.82
C LYS A 34 -0.08 -3.36 20.64
N ILE A 35 0.71 -3.76 19.66
CA ILE A 35 0.24 -4.52 18.51
C ILE A 35 0.75 -5.95 18.66
N ARG A 36 -0.14 -6.92 18.45
CA ARG A 36 0.21 -8.32 18.34
C ARG A 36 -0.12 -8.78 16.93
N GLU A 37 0.92 -9.07 16.17
CA GLU A 37 0.79 -9.43 14.75
C GLU A 37 0.19 -10.83 14.56
N SER A 38 0.40 -11.75 15.51
CA SER A 38 -0.04 -13.15 15.40
C SER A 38 -1.56 -13.32 15.28
N ASP A 39 -2.33 -12.44 15.94
CA ASP A 39 -3.79 -12.45 15.95
C ASP A 39 -4.38 -11.16 15.37
N LYS A 40 -3.55 -10.30 14.77
CA LYS A 40 -3.95 -9.00 14.21
C LYS A 40 -4.71 -8.12 15.21
N LYS A 41 -4.30 -8.13 16.48
CA LYS A 41 -4.96 -7.31 17.53
C LYS A 41 -4.10 -6.13 17.98
N VAL A 42 -4.78 -5.02 18.21
CA VAL A 42 -4.26 -3.85 18.92
C VAL A 42 -4.84 -3.83 20.32
N PHE A 43 -3.97 -3.72 21.31
CA PHE A 43 -4.31 -3.59 22.72
C PHE A 43 -4.04 -2.17 23.16
N ILE A 44 -5.01 -1.54 23.80
CA ILE A 44 -4.93 -0.16 24.31
C ILE A 44 -5.16 -0.20 25.82
N PHE A 45 -4.14 0.22 26.56
CA PHE A 45 -4.16 0.26 28.02
C PHE A 45 -4.49 1.68 28.49
N THR A 46 -5.51 1.78 29.33
CA THR A 46 -6.00 3.07 29.84
C THR A 46 -5.73 3.22 31.32
N PHE A 47 -5.59 4.45 31.78
CA PHE A 47 -5.46 4.72 33.20
C PHE A 47 -6.81 4.55 33.92
N GLY A 48 -6.98 3.41 34.61
CA GLY A 48 -8.13 3.16 35.49
C GLY A 48 -9.43 2.71 34.81
N ARG A 49 -9.44 2.45 33.49
CA ARG A 49 -10.63 1.99 32.75
C ARG A 49 -10.42 0.68 31.99
N GLY A 50 -9.43 -0.11 32.41
CA GLY A 50 -9.11 -1.41 31.85
C GLY A 50 -8.41 -1.36 30.50
N THR A 51 -8.50 -2.47 29.77
CA THR A 51 -7.85 -2.67 28.46
C THR A 51 -8.90 -2.77 27.37
N TRP A 52 -8.63 -2.11 26.24
CA TRP A 52 -9.45 -2.12 25.04
C TRP A 52 -8.73 -2.89 23.94
N THR A 53 -9.50 -3.56 23.07
CA THR A 53 -8.94 -4.33 21.96
C THR A 53 -9.64 -4.00 20.66
N ALA A 54 -8.88 -3.88 19.59
CA ALA A 54 -9.41 -3.72 18.23
C ALA A 54 -8.66 -4.67 17.28
N ASP A 55 -9.34 -5.13 16.25
CA ASP A 55 -8.70 -5.84 15.15
C ASP A 55 -8.09 -4.84 14.17
N PHE A 56 -6.90 -5.15 13.64
CA PHE A 56 -6.30 -4.36 12.56
C PHE A 56 -6.10 -5.23 11.33
N GLU A 57 -6.66 -4.79 10.21
CA GLU A 57 -6.35 -5.40 8.92
C GLU A 57 -5.16 -4.70 8.31
N THR A 58 -4.12 -5.46 8.00
CA THR A 58 -3.04 -5.01 7.14
C THR A 58 -3.59 -4.96 5.72
N SER A 59 -4.28 -3.87 5.37
CA SER A 59 -4.54 -3.57 3.97
C SER A 59 -3.21 -3.18 3.33
N THR A 60 -2.47 -4.18 2.87
CA THR A 60 -1.39 -3.94 1.93
C THR A 60 -2.04 -3.42 0.65
N SER A 61 -2.08 -2.10 0.47
CA SER A 61 -2.63 -1.45 -0.74
C SER A 61 -1.81 -1.74 -2.02
N ILE A 62 -0.89 -2.69 -1.96
CA ILE A 62 -0.44 -3.43 -3.13
C ILE A 62 -1.54 -4.42 -3.49
N SER A 63 -2.53 -3.93 -4.24
CA SER A 63 -3.10 -4.79 -5.27
C SER A 63 -1.93 -5.37 -6.06
N PRO A 64 -1.92 -6.67 -6.40
CA PRO A 64 -0.92 -7.20 -7.31
C PRO A 64 -0.81 -6.22 -8.48
N SER A 65 0.41 -5.79 -8.77
CA SER A 65 0.75 -5.10 -10.02
C SER A 65 -0.14 -5.67 -11.11
N GLN A 66 -0.92 -4.82 -11.79
CA GLN A 66 -1.74 -5.23 -12.92
C GLN A 66 -0.92 -6.21 -13.74
N SER A 67 -1.35 -7.48 -13.77
CA SER A 67 -0.71 -8.45 -14.63
C SER A 67 -0.92 -7.90 -16.03
N PHE A 68 0.16 -7.56 -16.72
CA PHE A 68 0.09 -7.24 -18.13
C PHE A 68 -0.48 -8.48 -18.82
N SER A 69 -1.77 -8.45 -19.15
CA SER A 69 -2.50 -9.60 -19.70
C SER A 69 -2.33 -9.70 -21.21
N ASP A 70 -1.67 -8.70 -21.81
CA ASP A 70 -1.69 -8.44 -23.24
C ASP A 70 -0.35 -8.71 -23.91
N GLY A 71 0.36 -9.75 -23.48
CA GLY A 71 1.63 -10.16 -24.06
C GLY A 71 2.60 -10.73 -23.04
N THR A 72 3.68 -11.34 -23.52
CA THR A 72 4.73 -11.87 -22.66
C THR A 72 5.97 -10.97 -22.73
N ILE A 73 6.57 -10.69 -21.58
CA ILE A 73 7.75 -9.83 -21.47
C ILE A 73 8.91 -10.68 -20.93
N TYR A 74 9.97 -10.81 -21.70
CA TYR A 74 11.15 -11.59 -21.31
C TYR A 74 12.42 -11.15 -22.06
N PRO A 75 13.61 -11.45 -21.53
CA PRO A 75 13.85 -11.93 -20.16
C PRO A 75 13.72 -10.79 -19.15
N ASN A 76 13.21 -11.10 -17.96
CA ASN A 76 13.32 -10.22 -16.80
C ASN A 76 13.97 -11.03 -15.67
N PRO A 77 15.19 -10.70 -15.19
CA PRO A 77 16.05 -9.54 -15.53
C PRO A 77 16.71 -9.59 -16.92
N PHE A 78 17.03 -8.42 -17.51
CA PHE A 78 17.74 -8.27 -18.78
C PHE A 78 19.02 -7.44 -18.65
N GLN A 79 19.92 -7.54 -19.64
CA GLN A 79 21.12 -6.70 -19.76
C GLN A 79 20.98 -5.73 -20.94
N ASP A 80 20.91 -6.23 -22.17
CA ASP A 80 20.99 -5.38 -23.37
C ASP A 80 19.66 -5.28 -24.14
N GLN A 81 18.81 -6.31 -24.09
CA GLN A 81 17.56 -6.35 -24.83
C GLN A 81 16.43 -6.98 -24.01
N LEU A 82 15.21 -6.50 -24.25
CA LEU A 82 13.97 -7.00 -23.70
C LEU A 82 13.01 -7.25 -24.86
N THR A 83 12.33 -8.39 -24.87
CA THR A 83 11.33 -8.77 -25.86
C THR A 83 9.94 -8.67 -25.26
N ILE A 84 9.02 -8.07 -26.01
CA ILE A 84 7.59 -8.01 -25.71
C ILE A 84 6.88 -8.70 -26.88
N GLU A 85 6.28 -9.86 -26.63
CA GLU A 85 5.52 -10.60 -27.63
C GLU A 85 4.02 -10.39 -27.44
N PHE A 86 3.32 -10.14 -28.55
CA PHE A 86 1.88 -9.94 -28.60
C PHE A 86 1.24 -11.01 -29.50
N ASP A 87 0.10 -11.57 -29.08
CA ASP A 87 -0.64 -12.57 -29.87
C ASP A 87 -1.48 -11.93 -31.01
N HIS A 88 -1.43 -10.61 -31.17
CA HIS A 88 -2.18 -9.81 -32.13
C HIS A 88 -1.38 -8.58 -32.58
N GLU A 89 -1.83 -7.92 -33.66
CA GLU A 89 -1.21 -6.67 -34.13
C GLU A 89 -1.43 -5.54 -33.12
N VAL A 90 -0.34 -4.93 -32.68
CA VAL A 90 -0.36 -3.82 -31.71
C VAL A 90 0.29 -2.60 -32.32
N ASN A 91 -0.42 -1.49 -32.23
CA ASN A 91 0.09 -0.16 -32.55
C ASN A 91 0.04 0.68 -31.27
N GLY A 92 1.20 1.12 -30.80
CA GLY A 92 1.29 1.76 -29.50
C GLY A 92 2.59 2.46 -29.21
N VAL A 93 2.70 2.91 -27.98
CA VAL A 93 3.89 3.57 -27.44
C VAL A 93 4.46 2.67 -26.34
N VAL A 94 5.74 2.31 -26.44
CA VAL A 94 6.46 1.74 -25.29
C VAL A 94 7.06 2.90 -24.50
N GLU A 95 6.76 2.94 -23.21
CA GLU A 95 7.36 3.86 -22.25
C GLU A 95 8.08 3.05 -21.16
N ILE A 96 9.36 3.33 -20.97
CA ILE A 96 10.18 2.75 -19.89
C ILE A 96 10.37 3.83 -18.84
N CYS A 97 9.99 3.56 -17.60
CA CYS A 97 10.09 4.51 -16.49
C CYS A 97 10.93 3.95 -15.33
N ASP A 98 11.61 4.82 -14.59
CA ASP A 98 12.30 4.45 -13.36
C ASP A 98 11.31 4.21 -12.19
N MET A 99 11.84 3.76 -11.03
CA MET A 99 11.02 3.54 -9.82
C MET A 99 10.39 4.83 -9.26
N GLN A 100 10.86 6.00 -9.69
CA GLN A 100 10.34 7.31 -9.32
C GLN A 100 9.32 7.83 -10.37
N GLY A 101 9.01 7.05 -11.40
CA GLY A 101 8.07 7.39 -12.46
C GLY A 101 8.64 8.33 -13.53
N LYS A 102 9.95 8.59 -13.53
CA LYS A 102 10.60 9.39 -14.57
C LYS A 102 10.75 8.56 -15.84
N LEU A 103 10.29 9.10 -16.95
CA LEU A 103 10.42 8.51 -18.27
C LEU A 103 11.90 8.40 -18.66
N CYS A 104 12.38 7.18 -18.86
CA CYS A 104 13.72 6.88 -19.36
C CYS A 104 13.75 6.79 -20.88
N LEU A 105 12.77 6.10 -21.47
CA LEU A 105 12.67 5.89 -22.93
C LEU A 105 11.20 5.92 -23.34
N LYS A 106 10.94 6.53 -24.50
CA LYS A 106 9.63 6.53 -25.16
C LYS A 106 9.84 6.28 -26.64
N ASN A 107 9.25 5.21 -27.15
CA ASN A 107 9.33 4.89 -28.57
C ASN A 107 7.98 4.47 -29.13
N LEU A 108 7.72 4.86 -30.38
CA LEU A 108 6.55 4.42 -31.14
C LEU A 108 6.90 3.10 -31.80
N PHE A 109 6.02 2.11 -31.71
CA PHE A 109 6.24 0.82 -32.35
C PHE A 109 4.97 0.33 -33.05
N GLN A 110 5.19 -0.39 -34.14
CA GLN A 110 4.17 -1.14 -34.85
C GLN A 110 4.67 -2.57 -34.94
N ALA A 111 4.03 -3.47 -34.20
CA ALA A 111 4.30 -4.90 -34.26
C ALA A 111 3.29 -5.53 -35.23
N ASN A 112 3.77 -5.89 -36.41
CA ASN A 112 3.01 -6.66 -37.40
C ASN A 112 3.30 -8.15 -37.20
N LYS A 113 2.29 -8.99 -37.44
CA LYS A 113 2.41 -10.45 -37.33
C LYS A 113 3.32 -11.06 -38.40
#